data_AF-A0A839US22-F1
#
_entry.id   AF-A0A839US22-F1
#
_cell.length_a   1.000
_cell.length_b   1.000
_cell.length_c   1.000
_cell.angle_alpha   90.00
_cell.angle_beta   90.00
_cell.angle_gamma   90.00
#
_symmetry.space_group_name_H-M   'P 1'
#
loop_
_entity.id
_entity.type
_entity.pdbx_description
1 polymer ?
#
loop_
_entity_poly.entity_id
_entity_poly.type
_entity_poly.pdbx_seq_one_letter_code
_entity_poly.pdbx_strand_id
1 'polypeptide(L)'
;MRKSLLLAAFVGTLGFSQILFACSRPSPPEIPDPDTAVTPQMIKAKNDVQAYVGEAEKYLKCNISTAQHNSMVDEMKETADKFNQAVRAYKARMAG
;
A
#
# COMPACT_ATOMS: atom_id res chain seq x y z
N MET A 1 2.90 -15.37 -59.45
CA MET A 1 2.87 -16.10 -58.16
C MET A 1 2.21 -15.18 -57.14
N ARG A 2 0.88 -14.98 -57.23
CA ARG A 2 -0.20 -15.58 -56.44
C ARG A 2 0.03 -15.55 -54.92
N LYS A 3 -0.71 -14.62 -54.30
CA LYS A 3 -0.87 -14.30 -52.88
C LYS A 3 -1.09 -15.56 -52.03
N SER A 4 -0.32 -15.71 -50.96
CA SER A 4 -0.69 -16.55 -49.82
C SER A 4 -1.10 -15.64 -48.67
N LEU A 5 -2.42 -15.48 -48.50
CA LEU A 5 -3.00 -15.12 -47.22
C LEU A 5 -2.62 -16.24 -46.23
N LEU A 6 -1.96 -15.88 -45.14
CA LEU A 6 -1.91 -16.73 -43.95
C LEU A 6 -2.50 -15.94 -42.79
N LEU A 7 -3.72 -16.35 -42.42
CA LEU A 7 -4.34 -16.04 -41.14
C LEU A 7 -3.42 -16.55 -40.02
N ALA A 8 -2.89 -15.65 -39.20
CA ALA A 8 -2.41 -15.99 -37.88
C ALA A 8 -3.43 -15.43 -36.87
N ALA A 9 -4.36 -16.29 -36.46
CA ALA A 9 -5.22 -16.06 -35.31
C ALA A 9 -4.32 -15.98 -34.07
N PHE A 10 -4.08 -14.76 -33.57
CA PHE A 10 -3.41 -14.59 -32.29
C PHE A 10 -4.42 -14.97 -31.20
N VAL A 11 -4.27 -16.22 -30.74
CA VAL A 11 -4.98 -16.81 -29.60
C VAL A 11 -4.90 -15.83 -28.43
N GLY A 12 -6.09 -15.39 -27.98
CA GLY A 12 -6.23 -14.49 -26.84
C GLY A 12 -5.50 -15.04 -25.63
N THR A 13 -4.50 -14.30 -25.16
CA THR A 13 -3.84 -14.53 -23.88
C THR A 13 -4.89 -14.50 -22.78
N LEU A 14 -5.09 -15.65 -22.14
CA LEU A 14 -5.90 -15.82 -20.95
C LEU A 14 -5.46 -14.77 -19.91
N GLY A 15 -6.37 -13.83 -19.61
CA GLY A 15 -6.18 -12.88 -18.53
C GLY A 15 -5.97 -13.65 -17.23
N PHE A 16 -4.74 -13.59 -16.72
CA PHE A 16 -4.37 -14.16 -15.44
C PHE A 16 -5.23 -13.48 -14.37
N SER A 17 -6.09 -14.26 -13.72
CA SER A 17 -6.99 -13.81 -12.66
C SER A 17 -6.16 -13.42 -11.43
N GLN A 18 -5.77 -12.15 -11.32
CA GLN A 18 -5.04 -11.57 -10.18
C GLN A 18 -6.02 -11.28 -9.02
N ILE A 19 -6.71 -12.28 -8.46
CA ILE A 19 -7.81 -12.01 -7.49
C ILE A 19 -7.54 -12.48 -6.05
N LEU A 20 -6.39 -13.06 -5.70
CA LEU A 20 -6.26 -13.74 -4.39
C LEU A 20 -5.44 -13.06 -3.28
N PHE A 21 -4.91 -11.84 -3.46
CA PHE A 21 -4.08 -11.18 -2.42
C PHE A 21 -4.82 -10.17 -1.51
N ALA A 22 -6.13 -9.98 -1.64
CA ALA A 22 -6.83 -8.94 -0.87
C ALA A 22 -7.05 -9.28 0.63
N CYS A 23 -6.95 -10.56 1.02
CA CYS A 23 -7.27 -11.02 2.37
C CYS A 23 -6.06 -11.40 3.22
N SER A 24 -4.84 -11.12 2.76
CA SER A 24 -3.66 -11.13 3.62
C SER A 24 -3.63 -9.86 4.45
N ARG A 25 -3.49 -10.00 5.77
CA ARG A 25 -3.38 -8.85 6.68
C ARG A 25 -2.07 -8.08 6.36
N PRO A 26 -2.14 -6.79 5.99
CA PRO A 26 -0.95 -6.02 5.72
C PRO A 26 -0.21 -5.68 7.03
N SER A 27 1.10 -5.51 6.93
CA SER A 27 1.94 -5.07 8.05
C SER A 27 2.17 -3.55 8.02
N PRO A 28 2.15 -2.85 9.17
CA PRO A 28 2.50 -1.45 9.24
C PRO A 28 3.88 -1.17 8.63
N PRO A 29 4.07 -0.06 7.89
CA PRO A 29 5.37 0.32 7.37
C PRO A 29 6.26 0.91 8.47
N GLU A 30 7.57 0.94 8.20
CA GLU A 30 8.53 1.63 9.05
C GLU A 30 8.40 3.15 8.88
N ILE A 31 8.31 3.86 10.00
CA ILE A 31 8.30 5.32 10.03
C ILE A 31 9.70 5.77 10.48
N PRO A 32 10.44 6.53 9.66
CA PRO A 32 11.80 6.93 9.99
C PRO A 32 11.81 7.94 11.14
N ASP A 33 12.91 7.96 11.89
CA ASP A 33 13.15 8.92 12.97
C ASP A 33 13.20 10.36 12.43
N PRO A 34 12.32 11.27 12.86
CA PRO A 34 12.24 12.63 12.32
C PRO A 34 13.50 13.48 12.56
N ASP A 35 14.31 13.16 13.57
CA ASP A 35 15.52 13.92 13.91
C ASP A 35 16.66 13.64 12.92
N THR A 36 16.68 12.44 12.34
CA THR A 36 17.73 11.99 11.40
C THR A 36 17.22 11.83 9.97
N ALA A 37 15.91 11.80 9.75
CA ALA A 37 15.32 11.58 8.43
C ALA A 37 15.66 12.70 7.43
N VAL A 38 15.83 12.31 6.16
CA VAL A 38 15.89 13.24 5.02
C VAL A 38 14.55 13.31 4.28
N THR A 39 14.31 14.39 3.51
CA THR A 39 13.03 14.59 2.79
C THR A 39 12.61 13.38 1.96
N PRO A 40 13.50 12.71 1.20
CA PRO A 40 13.14 11.51 0.45
C PRO A 40 12.63 10.35 1.33
N GLN A 41 13.17 10.16 2.54
CA GLN A 41 12.72 9.13 3.47
C GLN A 41 11.32 9.42 3.99
N MET A 42 11.01 10.68 4.32
CA MET A 42 9.67 11.09 4.74
C MET A 42 8.64 10.95 3.61
N ILE A 43 9.03 11.23 2.35
CA ILE A 43 8.18 11.01 1.17
C ILE A 43 7.92 9.51 0.96
N LYS A 44 8.95 8.68 1.10
CA LYS A 44 8.79 7.22 1.03
C LYS A 44 7.82 6.74 2.11
N ALA A 45 8.02 7.15 3.36
CA ALA A 45 7.15 6.79 4.48
C ALA A 45 5.69 7.20 4.23
N LYS A 46 5.45 8.39 3.66
CA LYS A 46 4.09 8.82 3.25
C LYS A 46 3.45 7.82 2.28
N ASN A 47 4.18 7.46 1.23
CA ASN A 47 3.67 6.57 0.19
C ASN A 47 3.43 5.16 0.76
N ASP A 48 4.32 4.68 1.63
CA ASP A 48 4.20 3.38 2.28
C ASP A 48 2.98 3.35 3.24
N VAL A 49 2.74 4.41 4.00
CA VAL A 49 1.53 4.55 4.83
C VAL A 49 0.26 4.55 3.97
N GLN A 50 0.27 5.24 2.82
CA GLN A 50 -0.85 5.24 1.88
C GLN A 50 -1.11 3.84 1.29
N ALA A 51 -0.05 3.12 0.93
CA ALA A 51 -0.16 1.74 0.43
C ALA A 51 -0.74 0.81 1.51
N TYR A 52 -0.21 0.88 2.74
CA TYR A 52 -0.70 0.11 3.88
C TYR A 52 -2.18 0.37 4.17
N VAL A 53 -2.62 1.64 4.19
CA VAL A 53 -4.04 1.99 4.39
C VAL A 53 -4.90 1.40 3.27
N GLY A 54 -4.47 1.52 2.01
CA GLY A 54 -5.21 0.97 0.87
C GLY A 54 -5.28 -0.56 0.87
N GLU A 55 -4.25 -1.25 1.35
CA GLU A 55 -4.26 -2.71 1.55
C GLU A 55 -5.11 -3.11 2.74
N ALA A 56 -5.07 -2.36 3.84
CA ALA A 56 -5.87 -2.60 5.03
C ALA A 56 -7.37 -2.44 4.72
N GLU A 57 -7.76 -1.42 3.95
CA GLU A 57 -9.13 -1.25 3.46
C GLU A 57 -9.63 -2.42 2.61
N LYS A 58 -8.74 -3.06 1.84
CA LYS A 58 -9.07 -4.29 1.09
C LYS A 58 -9.24 -5.47 2.04
N TYR A 59 -8.34 -5.61 3.01
CA TYR A 59 -8.41 -6.65 4.05
C TYR A 59 -9.70 -6.55 4.85
N LEU A 60 -10.14 -5.34 5.22
CA LEU A 60 -11.38 -5.09 5.97
C LEU A 60 -12.64 -5.51 5.21
N LYS A 61 -12.58 -5.70 3.88
CA LYS A 61 -13.69 -6.17 3.04
C LYS A 61 -13.78 -7.70 2.96
N CYS A 62 -12.82 -8.43 3.53
CA CYS A 62 -12.83 -9.88 3.57
C CYS A 62 -13.77 -10.42 4.67
N ASN A 63 -14.09 -11.71 4.60
CA ASN A 63 -14.86 -12.39 5.64
C ASN A 63 -13.98 -12.66 6.88
N ILE A 64 -13.73 -11.62 7.66
CA ILE A 64 -12.91 -11.63 8.89
C ILE A 64 -13.79 -11.43 10.12
N SER A 65 -13.31 -11.86 11.29
CA SER A 65 -14.01 -11.63 12.55
C SER A 65 -14.06 -10.13 12.91
N THR A 66 -15.04 -9.73 13.72
CA THR A 66 -15.12 -8.37 14.28
C THR A 66 -13.85 -7.99 15.05
N ALA A 67 -13.24 -8.94 15.76
CA ALA A 67 -11.99 -8.72 16.47
C ALA A 67 -10.83 -8.37 15.51
N GLN A 68 -10.69 -9.11 14.41
CA GLN A 68 -9.67 -8.82 13.39
C GLN A 68 -9.93 -7.48 12.70
N HIS A 69 -11.18 -7.16 12.40
CA HIS A 69 -11.57 -5.88 11.83
C HIS A 69 -11.16 -4.71 12.74
N ASN A 70 -11.57 -4.76 14.02
CA ASN A 70 -11.26 -3.71 14.99
C ASN A 70 -9.74 -3.57 15.19
N SER A 71 -9.03 -4.68 15.34
CA SER A 71 -7.57 -4.67 15.50
C SER A 71 -6.86 -4.05 14.30
N MET A 72 -7.32 -4.33 13.08
CA MET A 72 -6.76 -3.70 11.87
C MET A 72 -7.06 -2.19 11.83
N VAL A 73 -8.28 -1.77 12.17
CA VAL A 73 -8.66 -0.35 12.25
C VAL A 73 -7.81 0.40 13.30
N ASP A 74 -7.54 -0.23 14.44
CA ASP A 74 -6.71 0.36 15.49
C ASP A 74 -5.25 0.51 15.03
N GLU A 75 -4.67 -0.49 14.36
CA GLU A 75 -3.32 -0.39 13.78
C GLU A 75 -3.23 0.68 12.68
N MET A 76 -4.28 0.84 11.85
CA MET A 76 -4.36 1.91 10.86
C MET A 76 -4.30 3.30 11.51
N LYS A 77 -5.06 3.50 12.60
CA LYS A 77 -5.05 4.76 13.37
C LYS A 77 -3.69 5.00 14.00
N GLU A 78 -3.13 4.00 14.69
CA GLU A 78 -1.82 4.12 15.33
C GLU A 78 -0.72 4.47 14.33
N THR A 79 -0.72 3.83 13.16
CA THR A 79 0.23 4.12 12.07
C THR A 79 0.08 5.55 11.56
N ALA A 80 -1.16 6.01 11.35
CA ALA A 80 -1.42 7.39 10.92
C ALA A 80 -0.97 8.41 11.96
N ASP A 81 -1.23 8.17 13.25
CA ASP A 81 -0.84 9.05 14.34
C ASP A 81 0.67 9.16 14.48
N LYS A 82 1.38 8.03 14.44
CA LYS A 82 2.85 7.99 14.43
C LYS A 82 3.43 8.76 13.24
N PHE A 83 2.89 8.54 12.04
CA PHE A 83 3.36 9.23 10.85
C PHE A 83 3.12 10.74 10.95
N ASN A 84 1.94 11.16 11.41
CA ASN A 84 1.61 12.56 11.62
C ASN A 84 2.51 13.22 12.67
N GLN A 85 2.84 12.52 13.75
CA GLN A 85 3.79 12.99 14.75
C GLN A 85 5.19 13.17 14.16
N ALA A 86 5.70 12.17 13.41
CA ALA A 86 7.00 12.25 12.75
C ALA A 86 7.05 13.40 11.75
N VAL A 87 6.00 13.62 10.95
CA VAL A 87 5.92 14.75 10.01
C VAL A 87 5.96 16.09 10.75
N ARG A 88 5.26 16.25 11.88
CA ARG A 88 5.31 17.49 12.67
C ARG A 88 6.70 17.75 13.22
N ALA A 89 7.34 16.74 13.81
CA ALA A 89 8.69 16.84 14.34
C ALA A 89 9.72 17.18 13.25
N TYR A 90 9.66 16.47 12.11
CA TYR A 90 10.50 16.74 10.95
C TYR A 90 10.36 18.18 10.46
N LYS A 91 9.11 18.67 10.31
CA LYS A 91 8.85 20.05 9.89
C LYS A 91 9.39 21.08 10.89
N ALA A 92 9.23 20.82 12.19
CA ALA A 92 9.76 21.71 13.23
C ALA A 92 11.28 21.80 13.16
N ARG A 93 11.98 20.67 12.98
CA ARG A 93 13.44 20.64 12.81
C ARG A 93 13.90 21.39 11.57
N MET A 94 13.21 21.25 10.44
CA MET A 94 13.57 21.89 9.18
C MET A 94 13.28 23.41 9.15
N ALA A 95 12.53 23.93 10.13
CA ALA A 95 12.16 25.34 10.23
C ALA A 95 13.10 26.16 11.14
N GLY A 96 13.94 25.49 11.95
CA GLY A 96 14.99 26.11 12.77
C GLY A 96 16.30 26.21 12.01
#